data_AF-A0A932D2C0-F1
#
_entry.id   AF-A0A932D2C0-F1
#
_cell.length_a   1.000
_cell.length_b   1.000
_cell.length_c   1.000
_cell.angle_alpha   90.00
_cell.angle_beta   90.00
_cell.angle_gamma   90.00
#
_symmetry.space_group_name_H-M   'P 1'
#
loop_
_entity.id
_entity.type
_entity.pdbx_description
1 polymer ?
#
loop_
_entity_poly.entity_id
_entity_poly.type
_entity_poly.pdbx_seq_one_letter_code
_entity_poly.pdbx_strand_id
1 'polypeptide(L)'
;MLVRRVVSSRPSSLALVVFALSGPALADEPVPGLAPSTARTVEMRHAGWSRTRPRSDAARFGMIRGGTRLAVRGQVPARAGDPCRAELWWAVEPMGFICGRDAVPTGEPPGGEPVLALRPGRRVPYSYAIVRAESLPGFQTPDDVRAGRASKSFSKGMMLAVRGYQDVDGVAYVRSWERLLVRQDGVRGMGSGSTWVGERLGPGTKLPFGWTVPRRARVYRDPTSRPDPARVPRRTRVDVVEERGDFVRTPLGWLRAADVAVVRRISPPAGVDARGKWIDVDVGEQTLVAYEGSTPVYATLISSGTSERTPLGNYPIWAKVASIDMDNQEGDENVYTVQRVPWVLFFQEHNALHGAYWHDRFGSRASHGCVNLAPADARMLFDWALPPLSPGWEGFMPEDLSRSVVVHIRNSARIPPFEQQARIGPPRE
;
A
#
# COMPACT_ATOMS: atom_id res chain seq x y z
N MET A 1 11.81 52.08 -13.21
CA MET A 1 10.52 52.33 -13.87
C MET A 1 9.51 51.35 -13.30
N LEU A 2 8.80 51.69 -12.21
CA LEU A 2 7.42 52.23 -12.21
C LEU A 2 6.50 51.40 -13.13
N VAL A 3 5.43 50.74 -12.65
CA VAL A 3 4.23 51.35 -12.04
C VAL A 3 3.61 50.53 -10.89
N ARG A 4 2.92 51.27 -10.03
CA ARG A 4 2.30 51.03 -8.70
C ARG A 4 1.07 50.09 -8.65
N ARG A 5 0.83 49.59 -7.42
CA ARG A 5 -0.44 49.11 -6.83
C ARG A 5 -1.59 50.11 -6.94
N VAL A 6 -2.86 49.62 -6.83
CA VAL A 6 -3.95 50.03 -5.90
C VAL A 6 -5.25 49.28 -6.29
N VAL A 7 -5.75 48.27 -5.52
CA VAL A 7 -6.77 48.25 -4.42
C VAL A 7 -8.19 47.83 -4.86
N SER A 8 -8.75 46.85 -4.13
CA SER A 8 -10.17 46.64 -3.74
C SER A 8 -11.25 46.29 -4.78
N SER A 9 -11.91 45.13 -4.66
CA SER A 9 -13.13 44.93 -3.85
C SER A 9 -13.76 43.53 -4.03
N ARG A 10 -14.29 43.03 -2.90
CA ARG A 10 -15.25 41.94 -2.54
C ARG A 10 -16.04 41.09 -3.59
N PRO A 11 -16.62 39.95 -3.14
CA PRO A 11 -16.66 38.68 -3.86
C PRO A 11 -17.90 38.50 -4.73
N SER A 12 -17.74 37.80 -5.85
CA SER A 12 -18.85 37.31 -6.65
C SER A 12 -19.17 35.87 -6.27
N SER A 13 -20.36 35.70 -5.72
CA SER A 13 -21.06 34.42 -5.58
C SER A 13 -21.06 33.67 -6.91
N LEU A 14 -20.49 32.47 -6.92
CA LEU A 14 -20.73 31.49 -7.98
C LEU A 14 -21.30 30.24 -7.33
N ALA A 15 -22.57 30.01 -7.68
CA ALA A 15 -23.38 28.90 -7.25
C ALA A 15 -22.62 27.58 -7.43
N LEU A 16 -22.46 26.84 -6.33
CA LEU A 16 -22.07 25.45 -6.38
C LEU A 16 -23.24 24.70 -7.03
N VAL A 17 -23.11 24.37 -8.31
CA VAL A 17 -24.00 23.41 -8.97
C VAL A 17 -23.74 22.07 -8.29
N VAL A 18 -24.61 21.73 -7.34
CA VAL A 18 -24.71 20.40 -6.76
C VAL A 18 -25.18 19.48 -7.87
N PHE A 19 -24.25 18.75 -8.49
CA PHE A 19 -24.64 17.61 -9.32
C PHE A 19 -25.27 16.56 -8.40
N ALA A 20 -26.54 16.28 -8.67
CA ALA A 20 -27.32 15.25 -8.01
C ALA A 20 -26.61 13.90 -8.13
N LEU A 21 -26.29 13.30 -6.98
CA LEU A 21 -25.76 11.95 -6.85
C LEU A 21 -26.88 10.94 -7.12
N SER A 22 -27.06 10.65 -8.40
CA SER A 22 -27.78 9.47 -8.87
C SER A 22 -27.22 9.11 -10.24
N GLY A 23 -26.22 8.22 -10.23
CA GLY A 23 -25.64 7.60 -11.42
C GLY A 23 -25.56 6.08 -11.22
N PRO A 24 -25.74 5.28 -12.29
CA PRO A 24 -26.06 3.86 -12.21
C PRO A 24 -24.87 2.98 -11.83
N ALA A 25 -25.16 1.73 -11.46
CA ALA A 25 -24.19 0.64 -11.53
C ALA A 25 -23.47 0.66 -12.90
N LEU A 26 -22.18 0.29 -12.90
CA LEU A 26 -21.30 0.17 -14.09
C LEU A 26 -22.07 0.10 -15.42
N ALA A 27 -22.27 1.25 -16.07
CA ALA A 27 -22.37 1.23 -17.51
C ALA A 27 -20.92 1.24 -17.99
N ASP A 28 -20.39 0.02 -18.21
CA ASP A 28 -19.36 -0.23 -19.21
C ASP A 28 -19.63 0.73 -20.38
N GLU A 29 -18.67 1.57 -20.78
CA GLU A 29 -18.74 2.02 -22.16
C GLU A 29 -18.84 0.74 -23.00
N PRO A 30 -19.86 0.60 -23.88
CA PRO A 30 -20.06 -0.63 -24.61
C PRO A 30 -18.79 -0.91 -25.40
N VAL A 31 -18.10 -1.99 -25.02
CA VAL A 31 -16.84 -2.38 -25.65
C VAL A 31 -17.14 -2.66 -27.12
N PRO A 32 -16.67 -1.83 -28.06
CA PRO A 32 -17.04 -1.98 -29.44
C PRO A 32 -16.57 -3.34 -29.98
N GLY A 33 -17.49 -4.08 -30.59
CA GLY A 33 -17.21 -5.40 -31.16
C GLY A 33 -17.07 -6.54 -30.13
N LEU A 34 -17.50 -6.35 -28.88
CA LEU A 34 -17.61 -7.45 -27.93
C LEU A 34 -18.69 -8.44 -28.37
N ALA A 35 -18.25 -9.61 -28.81
CA ALA A 35 -19.09 -10.73 -29.20
C ALA A 35 -19.10 -11.81 -28.10
N PRO A 36 -20.16 -12.64 -28.04
CA PRO A 36 -20.15 -13.84 -27.23
C PRO A 36 -18.95 -14.74 -27.57
N SER A 37 -18.41 -15.42 -26.56
CA SER A 37 -17.36 -16.41 -26.74
C SER A 37 -17.89 -17.82 -26.49
N THR A 38 -17.36 -18.81 -27.23
CA THR A 38 -17.57 -20.23 -26.92
C THR A 38 -16.73 -20.68 -25.73
N ALA A 39 -15.60 -20.02 -25.46
CA ALA A 39 -14.78 -20.27 -24.28
C ALA A 39 -15.41 -19.55 -23.08
N ARG A 40 -15.71 -20.30 -22.00
CA ARG A 40 -16.15 -19.72 -20.73
C ARG A 40 -14.99 -19.36 -19.81
N THR A 41 -13.84 -19.98 -20.01
CA THR A 41 -12.64 -19.78 -19.20
C THR A 41 -11.41 -19.93 -20.07
N VAL A 42 -10.41 -19.08 -19.81
CA VAL A 42 -9.09 -19.17 -20.43
C VAL A 42 -8.00 -19.25 -19.38
N GLU A 43 -6.96 -20.02 -19.65
CA GLU A 43 -5.78 -20.14 -18.80
C GLU A 43 -4.60 -19.37 -19.40
N MET A 44 -3.97 -18.52 -18.59
CA MET A 44 -2.78 -17.77 -18.98
C MET A 44 -1.61 -18.71 -19.27
N ARG A 45 -1.01 -18.62 -20.46
CA ARG A 45 0.15 -19.44 -20.85
C ARG A 45 1.41 -19.07 -20.06
N HIS A 46 1.57 -17.78 -19.81
CA HIS A 46 2.68 -17.20 -19.07
C HIS A 46 2.19 -15.96 -18.31
N ALA A 47 3.04 -15.39 -17.46
CA ALA A 47 2.71 -14.12 -16.85
C ALA A 47 2.53 -13.04 -17.94
N GLY A 48 1.56 -12.16 -17.75
CA GLY A 48 1.20 -11.18 -18.77
C GLY A 48 0.30 -10.06 -18.24
N TRP A 49 0.21 -8.99 -19.02
CA TRP A 49 -0.62 -7.83 -18.69
C TRP A 49 -1.99 -7.93 -19.33
N SER A 50 -3.03 -7.80 -18.53
CA SER A 50 -4.35 -7.37 -18.98
C SER A 50 -4.32 -5.92 -19.44
N ARG A 51 -5.08 -5.60 -20.48
CA ARG A 51 -5.18 -4.25 -21.06
C ARG A 51 -6.56 -3.65 -20.79
N THR A 52 -6.65 -2.31 -20.74
CA THR A 52 -7.94 -1.63 -20.54
C THR A 52 -8.83 -1.67 -21.79
N ARG A 53 -8.24 -1.86 -22.98
CA ARG A 53 -8.92 -1.99 -24.27
C ARG A 53 -8.32 -3.16 -25.08
N PRO A 54 -9.05 -3.77 -26.04
CA PRO A 54 -8.59 -4.91 -26.83
C PRO A 54 -7.60 -4.49 -27.93
N ARG A 55 -6.45 -3.91 -27.52
CA ARG A 55 -5.37 -3.47 -28.40
C ARG A 55 -4.04 -3.44 -27.66
N SER A 56 -2.94 -3.75 -28.34
CA SER A 56 -1.63 -3.94 -27.67
C SER A 56 -1.01 -2.67 -27.09
N ASP A 57 -1.38 -1.51 -27.61
CA ASP A 57 -0.96 -0.17 -27.20
C ASP A 57 -1.90 0.47 -26.16
N ALA A 58 -2.97 -0.22 -25.75
CA ALA A 58 -3.80 0.24 -24.65
C ALA A 58 -3.06 0.22 -23.31
N ALA A 59 -3.52 1.06 -22.39
CA ALA A 59 -3.02 1.09 -21.03
C ALA A 59 -3.06 -0.30 -20.39
N ARG A 60 -2.04 -0.60 -19.59
CA ARG A 60 -1.98 -1.83 -18.80
C ARG A 60 -2.94 -1.69 -17.64
N PHE A 61 -3.83 -2.67 -17.50
CA PHE A 61 -4.78 -2.72 -16.40
C PHE A 61 -4.22 -3.49 -15.21
N GLY A 62 -3.69 -4.70 -15.42
CA GLY A 62 -3.20 -5.51 -14.30
C GLY A 62 -2.33 -6.67 -14.75
N MET A 63 -1.43 -7.11 -13.87
CA MET A 63 -0.52 -8.21 -14.14
C MET A 63 -1.13 -9.52 -13.62
N ILE A 64 -1.06 -10.57 -14.44
CA ILE A 64 -1.61 -11.88 -14.13
C ILE A 64 -0.49 -12.93 -14.27
N ARG A 65 -0.44 -13.90 -13.35
CA ARG A 65 0.51 -15.01 -13.40
C ARG A 65 0.13 -16.06 -14.46
N GLY A 66 1.14 -16.72 -15.02
CA GLY A 66 0.92 -17.93 -15.83
C GLY A 66 0.21 -19.02 -15.00
N GLY A 67 -0.64 -19.81 -15.66
CA GLY A 67 -1.51 -20.80 -15.05
C GLY A 67 -2.78 -20.23 -14.38
N THR A 68 -2.96 -18.91 -14.37
CA THR A 68 -4.20 -18.31 -13.86
C THR A 68 -5.34 -18.55 -14.85
N ARG A 69 -6.45 -19.08 -14.36
CA ARG A 69 -7.69 -19.31 -15.13
C ARG A 69 -8.66 -18.17 -14.89
N LEU A 70 -9.11 -17.53 -15.97
CA LEU A 70 -9.92 -16.32 -15.96
C LEU A 70 -11.27 -16.59 -16.62
N ALA A 71 -12.36 -16.15 -15.98
CA ALA A 71 -13.67 -16.22 -16.60
C ALA A 71 -13.71 -15.28 -17.83
N VAL A 72 -14.31 -15.76 -18.91
CA VAL A 72 -14.45 -15.02 -20.17
C VAL A 72 -15.86 -14.44 -20.23
N ARG A 73 -15.95 -13.12 -20.39
CA ARG A 73 -17.23 -12.42 -20.60
C ARG A 73 -17.56 -12.21 -22.07
N GLY A 74 -16.57 -12.37 -22.96
CA GLY A 74 -16.74 -12.29 -24.40
C GLY A 74 -15.39 -12.22 -25.12
N GLN A 75 -15.43 -11.95 -26.42
CA GLN A 75 -14.25 -11.82 -27.26
C GLN A 75 -14.38 -10.66 -28.24
N VAL A 76 -13.26 -10.07 -28.63
CA VAL A 76 -13.19 -8.99 -29.62
C VAL A 76 -12.18 -9.39 -30.69
N PRO A 77 -12.53 -9.38 -31.99
CA PRO A 77 -11.55 -9.64 -33.05
C PRO A 77 -10.36 -8.68 -32.97
N ALA A 78 -9.15 -9.19 -33.17
CA ALA A 78 -7.96 -8.36 -33.23
C ALA A 78 -7.99 -7.49 -34.50
N ARG A 79 -7.57 -6.22 -34.36
CA ARG A 79 -7.49 -5.30 -35.51
C ARG A 79 -6.33 -5.70 -36.42
N ALA A 80 -6.47 -5.46 -37.72
CA ALA A 80 -5.38 -5.64 -38.67
C ALA A 80 -4.16 -4.81 -38.24
N GLY A 81 -2.98 -5.43 -38.21
CA GLY A 81 -1.73 -4.78 -37.78
C GLY A 81 -1.52 -4.67 -36.26
N ASP A 82 -2.46 -5.14 -35.43
CA ASP A 82 -2.24 -5.18 -33.98
C ASP A 82 -1.10 -6.17 -33.64
N PRO A 83 -0.14 -5.79 -32.76
CA PRO A 83 0.90 -6.69 -32.28
C PRO A 83 0.37 -7.96 -31.61
N CYS A 84 -0.89 -8.00 -31.18
CA CYS A 84 -1.61 -9.20 -30.84
C CYS A 84 -1.82 -10.02 -32.12
N ARG A 85 -0.84 -10.85 -32.45
CA ARG A 85 -0.85 -11.74 -33.63
C ARG A 85 -1.87 -12.88 -33.54
N ALA A 86 -2.75 -12.86 -32.54
CA ALA A 86 -3.88 -13.76 -32.45
C ALA A 86 -5.08 -13.13 -33.16
N GLU A 87 -6.06 -13.94 -33.51
CA GLU A 87 -7.27 -13.46 -34.20
C GLU A 87 -8.20 -12.65 -33.30
N LEU A 88 -7.99 -12.67 -31.98
CA LEU A 88 -8.88 -12.05 -31.01
C LEU A 88 -8.21 -11.62 -29.71
N TRP A 89 -8.96 -10.85 -28.94
CA TRP A 89 -8.77 -10.52 -27.54
C TRP A 89 -9.88 -11.14 -26.70
N TRP A 90 -9.52 -11.82 -25.62
CA TRP A 90 -10.44 -12.29 -24.59
C TRP A 90 -10.82 -11.13 -23.68
N ALA A 91 -12.11 -10.84 -23.54
CA ALA A 91 -12.61 -10.00 -22.46
C ALA A 91 -12.77 -10.87 -21.21
N VAL A 92 -12.12 -10.50 -20.10
CA VAL A 92 -12.01 -11.35 -18.90
C VAL A 92 -12.49 -10.65 -17.63
N GLU A 93 -12.83 -11.45 -16.62
CA GLU A 93 -13.14 -11.01 -15.26
C GLU A 93 -11.88 -10.98 -14.35
N PRO A 94 -11.82 -10.11 -13.33
CA PRO A 94 -12.82 -9.08 -13.00
C PRO A 94 -12.83 -7.90 -13.98
N MET A 95 -11.79 -7.72 -14.81
CA MET A 95 -11.80 -6.74 -15.91
C MET A 95 -10.61 -6.86 -16.87
N GLY A 96 -10.78 -6.25 -18.03
CA GLY A 96 -9.75 -6.02 -19.04
C GLY A 96 -9.72 -7.06 -20.15
N PHE A 97 -8.66 -6.98 -20.97
CA PHE A 97 -8.50 -7.75 -22.20
C PHE A 97 -7.15 -8.46 -22.25
N ILE A 98 -7.18 -9.73 -22.65
CA ILE A 98 -6.01 -10.59 -22.83
C ILE A 98 -5.89 -10.95 -24.30
N CYS A 99 -4.70 -10.78 -24.88
CA CYS A 99 -4.49 -11.19 -26.27
C CYS A 99 -4.67 -12.71 -26.38
N GLY A 100 -5.36 -13.19 -27.41
CA GLY A 100 -5.64 -14.61 -27.61
C GLY A 100 -4.40 -15.50 -27.69
N ARG A 101 -3.21 -14.92 -27.92
CA ARG A 101 -1.93 -15.67 -27.89
C ARG A 101 -1.46 -15.97 -26.47
N ASP A 102 -1.81 -15.12 -25.50
CA ASP A 102 -1.26 -15.16 -24.14
C ASP A 102 -2.09 -16.07 -23.22
N ALA A 103 -3.28 -16.50 -23.67
CA ALA A 103 -4.16 -17.40 -22.95
C ALA A 103 -4.83 -18.44 -23.87
N VAL A 104 -5.18 -19.59 -23.32
CA VAL A 104 -5.74 -20.74 -24.03
C VAL A 104 -7.08 -21.14 -23.39
N PRO A 105 -8.14 -21.43 -24.18
CA PRO A 105 -9.39 -21.95 -23.63
C PRO A 105 -9.19 -23.22 -22.79
N THR A 106 -9.92 -23.32 -21.69
CA THR A 106 -9.91 -24.49 -20.81
C THR A 106 -11.32 -24.82 -20.33
N GLY A 107 -11.58 -26.11 -20.05
CA GLY A 107 -12.83 -26.57 -19.44
C GLY A 107 -12.85 -26.41 -17.91
N GLU A 108 -11.70 -26.12 -17.32
CA GLU A 108 -11.54 -25.92 -15.88
C GLU A 108 -12.17 -24.61 -15.40
N PRO A 109 -12.71 -24.55 -14.17
CA PRO A 109 -13.29 -23.32 -13.63
C PRO A 109 -12.23 -22.23 -13.39
N PRO A 110 -12.63 -20.94 -13.38
CA PRO A 110 -11.75 -19.82 -13.04
C PRO A 110 -11.09 -20.01 -11.67
N GLY A 111 -9.82 -19.62 -11.57
CA GLY A 111 -9.04 -19.75 -10.35
C GLY A 111 -7.54 -19.60 -10.57
N GLY A 112 -6.80 -19.46 -9.48
CA GLY A 112 -5.35 -19.32 -9.50
C GLY A 112 -4.76 -19.35 -8.10
N GLU A 113 -3.44 -19.34 -8.02
CA GLU A 113 -2.73 -19.34 -6.74
C GLU A 113 -2.73 -17.94 -6.10
N PRO A 114 -3.00 -17.81 -4.78
CA PRO A 114 -2.86 -16.54 -4.08
C PRO A 114 -1.42 -16.00 -4.16
N VAL A 115 -1.27 -14.72 -4.54
CA VAL A 115 0.05 -14.14 -4.85
C VAL A 115 0.94 -13.95 -3.63
N LEU A 116 0.34 -13.73 -2.44
CA LEU A 116 1.02 -13.54 -1.15
C LEU A 116 0.51 -14.49 -0.06
N ALA A 117 0.38 -15.77 -0.39
CA ALA A 117 0.00 -16.78 0.61
C ALA A 117 0.95 -16.76 1.81
N LEU A 118 0.40 -16.59 3.01
CA LEU A 118 1.17 -16.68 4.26
C LEU A 118 1.26 -18.14 4.70
N ARG A 119 2.48 -18.60 5.01
CA ARG A 119 2.66 -19.88 5.69
C ARG A 119 2.14 -19.78 7.14
N PRO A 120 1.64 -20.88 7.74
CA PRO A 120 1.20 -20.90 9.13
C PRO A 120 2.24 -20.29 10.08
N GLY A 121 1.78 -19.44 11.00
CA GLY A 121 2.63 -18.73 11.97
C GLY A 121 3.47 -17.57 11.41
N ARG A 122 3.47 -17.33 10.09
CA ARG A 122 4.18 -16.20 9.46
C ARG A 122 3.27 -14.99 9.32
N ARG A 123 3.84 -13.80 9.53
CA ARG A 123 3.16 -12.50 9.32
C ARG A 123 3.53 -11.82 8.01
N VAL A 124 4.50 -12.37 7.29
CA VAL A 124 5.02 -11.82 6.04
C VAL A 124 5.18 -12.94 5.00
N PRO A 125 4.99 -12.65 3.70
CA PRO A 125 4.87 -13.67 2.66
C PRO A 125 6.21 -14.33 2.30
N TYR A 126 7.32 -13.63 2.49
CA TYR A 126 8.65 -14.12 2.19
C TYR A 126 9.50 -14.25 3.47
N SER A 127 10.61 -14.97 3.38
CA SER A 127 11.72 -14.79 4.33
C SER A 127 12.55 -13.61 3.87
N TYR A 128 13.04 -12.81 4.80
CA TYR A 128 13.83 -11.63 4.47
C TYR A 128 15.15 -11.64 5.24
N ALA A 129 16.17 -11.07 4.62
CA ALA A 129 17.48 -10.84 5.22
C ALA A 129 17.94 -9.41 4.95
N ILE A 130 18.70 -8.83 5.88
CA ILE A 130 19.36 -7.54 5.70
C ILE A 130 20.84 -7.76 5.45
N VAL A 131 21.40 -7.09 4.44
CA VAL A 131 22.83 -7.12 4.13
C VAL A 131 23.61 -6.41 5.23
N ARG A 132 24.65 -7.08 5.74
CA ARG A 132 25.52 -6.58 6.82
C ARG A 132 26.89 -6.16 6.33
N ALA A 133 27.39 -6.79 5.27
CA ALA A 133 28.65 -6.44 4.63
C ALA A 133 28.52 -5.13 3.85
N GLU A 134 29.59 -4.32 3.82
CA GLU A 134 29.64 -3.07 3.04
C GLU A 134 29.48 -3.35 1.53
N SER A 135 30.04 -4.46 1.06
CA SER A 135 29.85 -5.00 -0.28
C SER A 135 29.69 -6.51 -0.20
N LEU A 136 28.61 -7.01 -0.79
CA LEU A 136 28.27 -8.43 -0.81
C LEU A 136 28.03 -8.89 -2.26
N PRO A 137 28.94 -9.66 -2.88
CA PRO A 137 28.75 -10.15 -4.24
C PRO A 137 27.63 -11.19 -4.31
N GLY A 138 26.84 -11.10 -5.39
CA GLY A 138 25.80 -12.04 -5.77
C GLY A 138 26.15 -12.77 -7.05
N PHE A 139 25.99 -14.09 -7.05
CA PHE A 139 26.39 -14.98 -8.14
C PHE A 139 25.18 -15.70 -8.74
N GLN A 140 25.12 -15.89 -10.06
CA GLN A 140 23.99 -16.61 -10.69
C GLN A 140 24.05 -18.11 -10.40
N THR A 141 25.25 -18.67 -10.45
CA THR A 141 25.48 -20.12 -10.36
C THR A 141 26.59 -20.46 -9.35
N PRO A 142 26.65 -21.73 -8.88
CA PRO A 142 27.78 -22.22 -8.10
C PRO A 142 29.13 -22.13 -8.84
N ASP A 143 29.14 -22.26 -10.17
CA ASP A 143 30.38 -22.10 -10.95
C ASP A 143 30.87 -20.66 -10.96
N ASP A 144 29.96 -19.69 -10.98
CA ASP A 144 30.33 -18.28 -10.83
C ASP A 144 30.85 -17.96 -9.44
N VAL A 145 30.34 -18.63 -8.41
CA VAL A 145 30.90 -18.57 -7.05
C VAL A 145 32.36 -19.05 -7.07
N ARG A 146 32.62 -20.24 -7.62
CA ARG A 146 33.97 -20.81 -7.72
C ARG A 146 34.91 -19.96 -8.56
N ALA A 147 34.41 -19.38 -9.64
CA ALA A 147 35.18 -18.52 -10.54
C ALA A 147 35.30 -17.06 -10.04
N GLY A 148 34.66 -16.69 -8.93
CA GLY A 148 34.65 -15.31 -8.43
C GLY A 148 33.93 -14.31 -9.35
N ARG A 149 33.07 -14.77 -10.26
CA ARG A 149 32.38 -13.92 -11.25
C ARG A 149 31.05 -13.40 -10.71
N ALA A 150 31.10 -12.35 -9.91
CA ALA A 150 29.89 -11.70 -9.39
C ALA A 150 29.07 -11.07 -10.52
N SER A 151 27.75 -11.27 -10.50
CA SER A 151 26.83 -10.67 -11.47
C SER A 151 26.26 -9.33 -10.98
N LYS A 152 26.21 -9.14 -9.66
CA LYS A 152 25.72 -7.93 -8.97
C LYS A 152 26.35 -7.88 -7.59
N SER A 153 26.47 -6.70 -7.01
CA SER A 153 26.85 -6.51 -5.61
C SER A 153 25.74 -5.83 -4.83
N PHE A 154 25.63 -6.15 -3.55
CA PHE A 154 24.68 -5.56 -2.63
C PHE A 154 25.41 -4.80 -1.53
N SER A 155 24.88 -3.64 -1.17
CA SER A 155 25.45 -2.78 -0.13
C SER A 155 24.77 -3.02 1.22
N LYS A 156 25.47 -2.67 2.29
CA LYS A 156 24.94 -2.74 3.67
C LYS A 156 23.61 -2.02 3.80
N GLY A 157 22.67 -2.66 4.50
CA GLY A 157 21.34 -2.11 4.73
C GLY A 157 20.30 -2.49 3.68
N MET A 158 20.71 -2.97 2.50
CA MET A 158 19.77 -3.54 1.52
C MET A 158 19.02 -4.73 2.11
N MET A 159 17.74 -4.84 1.78
CA MET A 159 16.86 -5.88 2.29
C MET A 159 16.51 -6.84 1.15
N LEU A 160 16.85 -8.11 1.34
CA LEU A 160 16.72 -9.16 0.35
C LEU A 160 15.56 -10.09 0.72
N ALA A 161 14.74 -10.41 -0.28
CA ALA A 161 13.80 -11.50 -0.17
C ALA A 161 14.52 -12.83 -0.43
N VAL A 162 14.31 -13.80 0.46
CA VAL A 162 15.00 -15.10 0.47
C VAL A 162 14.07 -16.18 -0.08
N ARG A 163 14.52 -16.88 -1.12
CA ARG A 163 13.82 -18.02 -1.71
C ARG A 163 14.27 -19.35 -1.13
N GLY A 164 15.50 -19.44 -0.67
CA GLY A 164 16.07 -20.66 -0.11
C GLY A 164 17.52 -20.50 0.27
N TYR A 165 18.14 -21.62 0.56
CA TYR A 165 19.54 -21.74 0.95
C TYR A 165 20.20 -22.77 0.07
N GLN A 166 21.50 -22.61 -0.17
CA GLN A 166 22.29 -23.55 -0.93
C GLN A 166 23.71 -23.61 -0.38
N ASP A 167 24.23 -24.82 -0.25
CA ASP A 167 25.65 -25.04 -0.02
C ASP A 167 26.41 -25.03 -1.35
N VAL A 168 27.55 -24.35 -1.37
CA VAL A 168 28.53 -24.41 -2.45
C VAL A 168 29.89 -24.70 -1.81
N ASP A 169 30.39 -25.91 -2.00
CA ASP A 169 31.70 -26.36 -1.53
C ASP A 169 31.90 -26.16 0.00
N GLY A 170 30.86 -26.45 0.79
CA GLY A 170 30.87 -26.33 2.25
C GLY A 170 30.60 -24.92 2.79
N VAL A 171 30.31 -23.96 1.90
CA VAL A 171 29.96 -22.58 2.25
C VAL A 171 28.47 -22.36 2.01
N ALA A 172 27.79 -21.84 3.04
CA ALA A 172 26.36 -21.56 2.97
C ALA A 172 26.06 -20.24 2.24
N TYR A 173 25.15 -20.32 1.26
CA TYR A 173 24.61 -19.20 0.51
C TYR A 173 23.11 -19.06 0.72
N VAL A 174 22.66 -17.82 0.81
CA VAL A 174 21.25 -17.45 0.68
C VAL A 174 20.95 -17.26 -0.80
N ARG A 175 19.89 -17.90 -1.28
CA ARG A 175 19.34 -17.65 -2.61
C ARG A 175 18.31 -16.53 -2.54
N SER A 176 18.64 -15.39 -3.13
CA SER A 176 17.75 -14.22 -3.19
C SER A 176 16.57 -14.46 -4.13
N TRP A 177 15.61 -13.53 -4.12
CA TRP A 177 14.47 -13.58 -5.03
C TRP A 177 14.86 -13.44 -6.50
N GLU A 178 15.88 -12.62 -6.77
CA GLU A 178 16.54 -12.47 -8.07
C GLU A 178 17.36 -13.73 -8.48
N ARG A 179 17.26 -14.82 -7.71
CA ARG A 179 17.95 -16.11 -7.91
C ARG A 179 19.47 -16.07 -7.70
N LEU A 180 20.01 -14.95 -7.26
CA LEU A 180 21.42 -14.79 -6.93
C LEU A 180 21.77 -15.50 -5.62
N LEU A 181 22.92 -16.16 -5.60
CA LEU A 181 23.57 -16.72 -4.43
C LEU A 181 24.39 -15.61 -3.76
N VAL A 182 24.07 -15.29 -2.51
CA VAL A 182 24.86 -14.37 -1.67
C VAL A 182 25.32 -15.11 -0.43
N ARG A 183 26.56 -14.87 0.03
CA ARG A 183 27.08 -15.59 1.21
C ARG A 183 26.21 -15.33 2.45
N GLN A 184 25.91 -16.38 3.19
CA GLN A 184 24.98 -16.31 4.33
C GLN A 184 25.52 -15.49 5.51
N ASP A 185 26.83 -15.50 5.74
CA ASP A 185 27.49 -14.70 6.78
C ASP A 185 27.50 -13.19 6.47
N GLY A 186 27.31 -12.81 5.21
CA GLY A 186 27.15 -11.43 4.77
C GLY A 186 25.77 -10.83 5.05
N VAL A 187 24.81 -11.63 5.53
CA VAL A 187 23.43 -11.19 5.78
C VAL A 187 22.94 -11.60 7.16
N ARG A 188 21.86 -10.95 7.62
CA ARG A 188 21.15 -11.35 8.85
C ARG A 188 19.67 -11.50 8.58
N GLY A 189 19.08 -12.63 8.97
CA GLY A 189 17.62 -12.84 8.89
C GLY A 189 16.82 -11.79 9.68
N MET A 190 15.67 -11.38 9.14
CA MET A 190 14.84 -10.29 9.69
C MET A 190 13.58 -10.75 10.45
N GLY A 191 13.40 -12.06 10.62
CA GLY A 191 12.21 -12.61 11.30
C GLY A 191 10.92 -12.37 10.50
N SER A 192 9.78 -12.31 11.20
CA SER A 192 8.45 -12.13 10.58
C SER A 192 7.90 -10.70 10.71
N GLY A 193 8.76 -9.71 10.88
CA GLY A 193 8.35 -8.33 11.14
C GLY A 193 7.61 -8.16 12.47
N SER A 194 7.01 -6.98 12.63
CA SER A 194 6.26 -6.57 13.83
C SER A 194 5.14 -7.54 14.22
N THR A 195 4.88 -7.65 15.52
CA THR A 195 3.71 -8.33 16.10
C THR A 195 2.54 -7.39 16.35
N TRP A 196 2.69 -6.10 16.05
CA TRP A 196 1.61 -5.13 16.18
C TRP A 196 0.45 -5.50 15.25
N VAL A 197 -0.76 -5.36 15.79
CA VAL A 197 -2.01 -5.50 15.06
C VAL A 197 -2.94 -4.39 15.57
N GLY A 198 -3.57 -3.67 14.66
CA GLY A 198 -4.61 -2.71 14.97
C GLY A 198 -5.90 -3.35 15.49
N GLU A 199 -6.87 -2.51 15.79
CA GLU A 199 -8.14 -2.89 16.38
C GLU A 199 -9.27 -2.84 15.34
N ARG A 200 -10.07 -3.91 15.23
CA ARG A 200 -11.35 -3.88 14.51
C ARG A 200 -12.36 -3.11 15.37
N LEU A 201 -13.02 -2.14 14.76
CA LEU A 201 -13.95 -1.26 15.45
C LEU A 201 -15.38 -1.73 15.19
N GLY A 202 -16.15 -1.93 16.26
CA GLY A 202 -17.55 -2.33 16.20
C GLY A 202 -18.49 -1.24 16.68
N PRO A 203 -19.82 -1.44 16.61
CA PRO A 203 -20.81 -0.44 17.03
C PRO A 203 -20.66 0.06 18.48
N GLY A 204 -20.08 -0.76 19.38
CA GLY A 204 -19.83 -0.40 20.78
C GLY A 204 -18.48 0.26 21.06
N THR A 205 -17.60 0.43 20.07
CA THR A 205 -16.28 0.99 20.31
C THR A 205 -16.38 2.49 20.63
N LYS A 206 -15.93 2.87 21.83
CA LYS A 206 -15.88 4.27 22.28
C LYS A 206 -14.69 4.99 21.64
N LEU A 207 -14.96 6.15 21.05
CA LEU A 207 -13.97 7.08 20.50
C LEU A 207 -14.14 8.45 21.21
N PRO A 208 -13.06 9.21 21.44
CA PRO A 208 -11.68 8.88 21.09
C PRO A 208 -11.02 7.89 22.06
N PHE A 209 -10.09 7.11 21.53
CA PHE A 209 -9.13 6.33 22.31
C PHE A 209 -7.73 6.55 21.71
N GLY A 210 -6.68 6.06 22.35
CA GLY A 210 -5.36 6.08 21.74
C GLY A 210 -4.46 4.93 22.18
N TRP A 211 -3.28 4.87 21.59
CA TRP A 211 -2.22 3.96 22.03
C TRP A 211 -1.00 4.73 22.48
N THR A 212 -0.43 4.31 23.60
CA THR A 212 0.84 4.89 24.07
C THR A 212 1.98 4.59 23.08
N VAL A 213 2.78 5.59 22.74
CA VAL A 213 3.88 5.49 21.77
C VAL A 213 5.24 5.19 22.41
N PRO A 214 5.68 5.88 23.48
CA PRO A 214 7.01 5.65 24.04
C PRO A 214 7.08 4.29 24.74
N ARG A 215 8.31 3.75 24.89
CA ARG A 215 8.55 2.46 25.56
C ARG A 215 7.88 2.37 26.93
N ARG A 216 7.89 3.48 27.68
CA ARG A 216 7.29 3.63 29.01
C ARG A 216 6.74 5.06 29.15
N ALA A 217 5.45 5.25 28.85
CA ALA A 217 4.78 6.53 28.98
C ALA A 217 4.66 6.95 30.45
N ARG A 218 4.84 8.24 30.72
CA ARG A 218 4.72 8.81 32.07
C ARG A 218 3.26 9.10 32.38
N VAL A 219 2.84 8.74 33.59
CA VAL A 219 1.51 9.01 34.13
C VAL A 219 1.60 10.16 35.12
N TYR A 220 0.60 11.02 35.14
CA TYR A 220 0.48 12.16 36.03
C TYR A 220 -0.87 12.10 36.76
N ARG A 221 -0.90 12.54 38.03
CA ARG A 221 -2.16 12.65 38.79
C ARG A 221 -3.02 13.78 38.26
N ASP A 222 -2.36 14.88 37.87
CA ASP A 222 -2.90 16.02 37.16
C ASP A 222 -1.77 16.67 36.31
N PRO A 223 -2.09 17.53 35.33
CA PRO A 223 -1.12 18.15 34.41
C PRO A 223 -0.02 18.99 35.07
N THR A 224 -0.19 19.42 36.31
CA THR A 224 0.79 20.23 37.06
C THR A 224 1.67 19.40 37.99
N SER A 225 1.26 18.16 38.27
CA SER A 225 1.98 17.25 39.16
C SER A 225 3.29 16.71 38.55
N ARG A 226 4.18 16.21 39.43
CA ARG A 226 5.31 15.37 39.00
C ARG A 226 4.78 14.02 38.49
N PRO A 227 5.47 13.37 37.54
CA PRO A 227 5.04 12.06 37.05
C PRO A 227 5.08 11.02 38.17
N ASP A 228 4.05 10.18 38.24
CA ASP A 228 3.97 8.99 39.10
C ASP A 228 5.15 8.06 38.81
N PRO A 229 5.70 7.27 39.77
CA PRO A 229 6.66 6.19 39.50
C PRO A 229 6.17 5.10 38.53
N ALA A 230 4.86 4.81 38.51
CA ALA A 230 4.27 3.88 37.56
C ALA A 230 4.39 4.39 36.11
N ARG A 231 4.48 3.47 35.16
CA ARG A 231 4.59 3.79 33.73
C ARG A 231 3.66 2.90 32.93
N VAL A 232 3.10 3.46 31.87
CA VAL A 232 2.27 2.69 30.94
C VAL A 232 3.18 2.14 29.82
N PRO A 233 3.19 0.83 29.56
CA PRO A 233 3.97 0.25 28.47
C PRO A 233 3.57 0.82 27.11
N ARG A 234 4.49 0.77 26.13
CA ARG A 234 4.19 1.08 24.72
C ARG A 234 3.00 0.25 24.22
N ARG A 235 2.20 0.85 23.34
CA ARG A 235 1.04 0.26 22.65
C ARG A 235 -0.10 -0.16 23.56
N THR A 236 -0.15 0.42 24.76
CA THR A 236 -1.29 0.22 25.65
C THR A 236 -2.46 1.04 25.13
N ARG A 237 -3.59 0.38 24.86
CA ARG A 237 -4.84 1.03 24.45
C ARG A 237 -5.47 1.75 25.65
N VAL A 238 -5.78 3.03 25.51
CA VAL A 238 -6.36 3.88 26.56
C VAL A 238 -7.55 4.66 26.03
N ASP A 239 -8.65 4.71 26.80
CA ASP A 239 -9.75 5.63 26.49
C ASP A 239 -9.32 7.06 26.78
N VAL A 240 -9.61 7.98 25.85
CA VAL A 240 -9.38 9.41 26.04
C VAL A 240 -10.68 10.00 26.58
N VAL A 241 -10.64 10.43 27.84
CA VAL A 241 -11.83 10.94 28.56
C VAL A 241 -11.92 12.46 28.47
N GLU A 242 -10.78 13.14 28.44
CA GLU A 242 -10.68 14.59 28.46
C GLU A 242 -9.33 15.02 27.86
N GLU A 243 -9.30 16.14 27.16
CA GLU A 243 -8.07 16.77 26.66
C GLU A 243 -7.92 18.15 27.32
N ARG A 244 -6.75 18.45 27.86
CA ARG A 244 -6.47 19.74 28.53
C ARG A 244 -5.03 20.16 28.31
N GLY A 245 -4.83 21.17 27.47
CA GLY A 245 -3.50 21.59 27.03
C GLY A 245 -2.76 20.42 26.39
N ASP A 246 -1.51 20.20 26.79
CA ASP A 246 -0.67 19.11 26.24
C ASP A 246 -0.90 17.75 26.92
N PHE A 247 -2.09 17.52 27.49
CA PHE A 247 -2.39 16.30 28.22
C PHE A 247 -3.75 15.71 27.83
N VAL A 248 -3.81 14.38 27.91
CA VAL A 248 -5.03 13.59 27.80
C VAL A 248 -5.28 12.86 29.11
N ARG A 249 -6.51 12.91 29.61
CA ARG A 249 -6.94 12.13 30.77
C ARG A 249 -7.46 10.78 30.32
N THR A 250 -6.99 9.73 30.98
CA THR A 250 -7.39 8.34 30.74
C THR A 250 -7.82 7.69 32.05
N PRO A 251 -8.42 6.49 32.03
CA PRO A 251 -8.66 5.72 33.26
C PRO A 251 -7.39 5.40 34.05
N LEU A 252 -6.21 5.46 33.43
CA LEU A 252 -4.92 5.23 34.08
C LEU A 252 -4.31 6.51 34.67
N GLY A 253 -4.95 7.68 34.51
CA GLY A 253 -4.41 8.99 34.87
C GLY A 253 -4.16 9.88 33.66
N TRP A 254 -3.46 11.00 33.87
CA TRP A 254 -3.10 11.93 32.80
C TRP A 254 -1.83 11.47 32.10
N LEU A 255 -1.81 11.55 30.77
CA LEU A 255 -0.66 11.28 29.92
C LEU A 255 -0.37 12.54 29.10
N ARG A 256 0.88 12.75 28.67
CA ARG A 256 1.19 13.78 27.67
C ARG A 256 0.47 13.43 26.37
N ALA A 257 -0.16 14.41 25.71
CA ALA A 257 -0.83 14.21 24.43
C ALA A 257 0.14 13.63 23.39
N ALA A 258 1.38 14.16 23.32
CA ALA A 258 2.42 13.65 22.42
C ALA A 258 2.87 12.19 22.69
N ASP A 259 2.56 11.63 23.87
CA ASP A 259 2.87 10.23 24.20
C ASP A 259 1.74 9.26 23.80
N VAL A 260 0.61 9.76 23.30
CA VAL A 260 -0.58 8.98 22.95
C VAL A 260 -0.97 9.29 21.50
N ALA A 261 -0.92 8.28 20.64
CA ALA A 261 -1.44 8.37 19.29
C ALA A 261 -2.97 8.25 19.34
N VAL A 262 -3.67 9.38 19.25
CA VAL A 262 -5.12 9.43 19.47
C VAL A 262 -5.89 9.14 18.18
N VAL A 263 -6.74 8.12 18.24
CA VAL A 263 -7.69 7.75 17.20
C VAL A 263 -8.99 8.52 17.40
N ARG A 264 -9.39 9.28 16.38
CA ARG A 264 -10.62 10.08 16.39
C ARG A 264 -11.54 9.67 15.26
N ARG A 265 -12.86 9.77 15.52
CA ARG A 265 -13.86 9.73 14.46
C ARG A 265 -13.85 11.08 13.75
N ILE A 266 -13.82 11.06 12.43
CA ILE A 266 -14.04 12.25 11.60
C ILE A 266 -15.18 11.99 10.62
N SER A 267 -15.85 13.06 10.19
CA SER A 267 -16.79 12.99 9.08
C SER A 267 -16.04 12.79 7.76
N PRO A 268 -16.64 12.13 6.75
CA PRO A 268 -16.05 12.07 5.42
C PRO A 268 -15.69 13.48 4.93
N PRO A 269 -14.44 13.72 4.52
CA PRO A 269 -14.00 15.03 4.05
C PRO A 269 -14.62 15.34 2.68
N ALA A 270 -14.63 16.62 2.30
CA ALA A 270 -15.14 17.04 1.00
C ALA A 270 -14.39 16.32 -0.15
N GLY A 271 -15.12 15.83 -1.14
CA GLY A 271 -14.56 15.08 -2.28
C GLY A 271 -14.31 13.59 -2.01
N VAL A 272 -14.65 13.08 -0.83
CA VAL A 272 -14.68 11.64 -0.53
C VAL A 272 -16.11 11.13 -0.57
N ASP A 273 -16.33 9.98 -1.21
CA ASP A 273 -17.65 9.36 -1.26
C ASP A 273 -18.10 8.93 0.13
N ALA A 274 -19.10 9.64 0.67
CA ALA A 274 -19.67 9.39 1.99
C ALA A 274 -20.47 8.07 2.09
N ARG A 275 -20.69 7.35 0.98
CA ARG A 275 -21.31 6.01 0.96
C ARG A 275 -20.31 4.90 0.72
N GLY A 276 -19.08 5.24 0.34
CA GLY A 276 -18.03 4.30 -0.04
C GLY A 276 -17.06 3.96 1.08
N LYS A 277 -15.98 3.27 0.70
CA LYS A 277 -14.84 2.96 1.56
C LYS A 277 -13.79 4.05 1.42
N TRP A 278 -13.22 4.51 2.53
CA TRP A 278 -12.12 5.48 2.54
C TRP A 278 -11.23 5.31 3.77
N ILE A 279 -10.05 5.92 3.72
CA ILE A 279 -9.00 5.76 4.72
C ILE A 279 -8.60 7.14 5.22
N ASP A 280 -8.72 7.38 6.52
CA ASP A 280 -8.13 8.53 7.21
C ASP A 280 -6.71 8.20 7.67
N VAL A 281 -5.75 9.02 7.31
CA VAL A 281 -4.37 8.95 7.81
C VAL A 281 -4.05 10.28 8.48
N ASP A 282 -3.88 10.23 9.80
CA ASP A 282 -3.41 11.37 10.57
C ASP A 282 -1.88 11.28 10.74
N VAL A 283 -1.14 12.08 9.98
CA VAL A 283 0.32 12.13 10.09
C VAL A 283 0.78 12.92 11.32
N GLY A 284 -0.11 13.64 12.01
CA GLY A 284 0.17 14.26 13.30
C GLY A 284 0.19 13.22 14.41
N GLU A 285 -0.89 12.45 14.51
CA GLU A 285 -1.09 11.40 15.52
C GLU A 285 -0.40 10.07 15.18
N GLN A 286 0.03 9.89 13.92
CA GLN A 286 0.56 8.62 13.39
C GLN A 286 -0.43 7.46 13.53
N THR A 287 -1.70 7.73 13.19
CA THR A 287 -2.79 6.74 13.18
C THR A 287 -3.43 6.63 11.81
N LEU A 288 -4.00 5.47 11.51
CA LEU A 288 -4.88 5.23 10.37
C LEU A 288 -6.23 4.72 10.85
N VAL A 289 -7.31 5.21 10.24
CA VAL A 289 -8.66 4.69 10.44
C VAL A 289 -9.29 4.36 9.09
N ALA A 290 -9.75 3.13 8.92
CA ALA A 290 -10.53 2.73 7.76
C ALA A 290 -12.03 2.93 8.03
N TYR A 291 -12.75 3.47 7.05
CA TYR A 291 -14.16 3.83 7.16
C TYR A 291 -15.00 3.15 6.07
N GLU A 292 -16.22 2.78 6.44
CA GLU A 292 -17.32 2.46 5.54
C GLU A 292 -18.42 3.50 5.75
N GLY A 293 -18.57 4.42 4.78
CA GLY A 293 -19.33 5.64 4.94
C GLY A 293 -18.81 6.49 6.10
N SER A 294 -19.65 6.76 7.10
CA SER A 294 -19.25 7.48 8.34
C SER A 294 -18.85 6.56 9.49
N THR A 295 -18.82 5.24 9.26
CA THR A 295 -18.56 4.25 10.30
C THR A 295 -17.09 3.82 10.28
N PRO A 296 -16.30 4.08 11.33
CA PRO A 296 -14.95 3.56 11.42
C PRO A 296 -15.01 2.04 11.68
N VAL A 297 -14.29 1.25 10.90
CA VAL A 297 -14.30 -0.23 10.96
C VAL A 297 -12.97 -0.83 11.39
N TYR A 298 -11.89 -0.05 11.31
CA TYR A 298 -10.56 -0.46 11.73
C TYR A 298 -9.70 0.73 12.11
N ALA A 299 -8.84 0.60 13.11
CA ALA A 299 -7.81 1.59 13.41
C ALA A 299 -6.47 0.93 13.71
N THR A 300 -5.38 1.59 13.34
CA THR A 300 -4.02 1.15 13.69
C THR A 300 -3.02 2.31 13.78
N LEU A 301 -1.83 2.02 14.29
CA LEU A 301 -0.66 2.87 14.22
C LEU A 301 0.02 2.77 12.86
N ILE A 302 0.57 3.89 12.39
CA ILE A 302 1.37 3.97 11.17
C ILE A 302 2.77 4.52 11.44
N SER A 303 3.61 4.52 10.41
CA SER A 303 4.80 5.35 10.34
C SER A 303 4.85 6.08 8.99
N SER A 304 4.57 7.39 8.98
CA SER A 304 4.62 8.21 7.76
C SER A 304 6.03 8.70 7.45
N GLY A 305 6.14 9.50 6.38
CA GLY A 305 7.35 10.16 5.92
C GLY A 305 7.96 11.07 6.97
N THR A 306 9.28 10.99 7.14
CA THR A 306 10.05 12.00 7.86
C THR A 306 10.10 13.31 7.07
N SER A 307 10.30 14.43 7.74
CA SER A 307 10.41 15.76 7.10
C SER A 307 9.21 16.11 6.21
N GLU A 308 8.01 15.70 6.61
CA GLU A 308 6.75 16.04 5.94
C GLU A 308 6.63 15.54 4.50
N ARG A 309 7.40 14.52 4.13
CA ARG A 309 7.42 13.93 2.77
C ARG A 309 6.15 13.16 2.38
N THR A 310 5.22 12.95 3.31
CA THR A 310 3.87 12.43 3.00
C THR A 310 2.94 13.63 2.77
N PRO A 311 2.56 13.96 1.53
CA PRO A 311 1.77 15.15 1.25
C PRO A 311 0.35 15.00 1.80
N LEU A 312 -0.18 16.09 2.36
CA LEU A 312 -1.58 16.18 2.76
C LEU A 312 -2.48 16.27 1.53
N GLY A 313 -3.69 15.70 1.61
CA GLY A 313 -4.64 15.72 0.50
C GLY A 313 -5.57 14.51 0.45
N ASN A 314 -6.49 14.54 -0.50
CA ASN A 314 -7.37 13.43 -0.84
C ASN A 314 -6.80 12.72 -2.07
N TYR A 315 -6.43 11.45 -1.88
CA TYR A 315 -5.72 10.68 -2.88
C TYR A 315 -6.40 9.34 -3.14
N PRO A 316 -7.15 9.20 -4.24
CA PRO A 316 -7.63 7.91 -4.71
C PRO A 316 -6.49 6.92 -4.91
N ILE A 317 -6.66 5.67 -4.49
CA ILE A 317 -5.69 4.61 -4.79
C ILE A 317 -5.61 4.42 -6.31
N TRP A 318 -4.45 4.71 -6.88
CA TRP A 318 -4.21 4.61 -8.33
C TRP A 318 -3.58 3.29 -8.75
N ALA A 319 -2.97 2.55 -7.81
CA ALA A 319 -2.55 1.19 -8.05
C ALA A 319 -2.60 0.33 -6.78
N LYS A 320 -3.00 -0.93 -6.96
CA LYS A 320 -2.92 -1.99 -5.97
C LYS A 320 -1.92 -3.02 -6.47
N VAL A 321 -0.83 -3.25 -5.73
CA VAL A 321 0.22 -4.19 -6.12
C VAL A 321 0.49 -5.14 -4.97
N ALA A 322 0.43 -6.45 -5.25
CA ALA A 322 0.65 -7.48 -4.26
C ALA A 322 2.04 -7.32 -3.64
N SER A 323 3.09 -7.27 -4.45
CA SER A 323 4.43 -7.00 -3.96
C SER A 323 5.31 -6.36 -5.01
N ILE A 324 6.16 -5.44 -4.59
CA ILE A 324 7.12 -4.73 -5.43
C ILE A 324 8.46 -4.59 -4.71
N ASP A 325 9.54 -4.47 -5.48
CA ASP A 325 10.82 -4.02 -4.94
C ASP A 325 10.78 -2.48 -4.91
N MET A 326 11.11 -1.88 -3.76
CA MET A 326 11.15 -0.43 -3.59
C MET A 326 12.60 0.02 -3.46
N ASP A 327 12.96 1.10 -4.14
CA ASP A 327 14.29 1.71 -4.08
C ASP A 327 14.19 3.14 -3.56
N ASN A 328 15.34 3.79 -3.39
CA ASN A 328 15.43 5.19 -3.01
C ASN A 328 14.73 6.12 -4.02
N GLN A 329 14.19 7.24 -3.54
CA GLN A 329 13.63 8.27 -4.41
C GLN A 329 14.75 9.19 -4.92
N GLU A 330 14.48 9.91 -6.02
CA GLU A 330 15.39 10.93 -6.51
C GLU A 330 15.68 11.98 -5.42
N GLY A 331 16.96 12.22 -5.11
CA GLY A 331 17.39 13.13 -4.05
C GLY A 331 17.61 12.51 -2.66
N ASP A 332 17.42 11.19 -2.49
CA ASP A 332 17.83 10.51 -1.25
C ASP A 332 19.35 10.28 -1.22
N GLU A 333 20.00 10.74 -0.15
CA GLU A 333 21.47 10.66 0.02
C GLU A 333 21.99 9.22 0.25
N ASN A 334 21.13 8.30 0.68
CA ASN A 334 21.48 6.92 0.97
C ASN A 334 20.72 5.95 0.07
N VAL A 335 21.46 5.18 -0.74
CA VAL A 335 20.89 4.12 -1.59
C VAL A 335 20.41 2.98 -0.70
N TYR A 336 19.11 2.66 -0.75
CA TYR A 336 18.57 1.48 -0.11
C TYR A 336 17.54 0.82 -1.02
N THR A 337 17.70 -0.49 -1.20
CA THR A 337 16.71 -1.31 -1.90
C THR A 337 16.02 -2.23 -0.90
N VAL A 338 14.69 -2.24 -0.93
CA VAL A 338 13.84 -3.13 -0.15
C VAL A 338 13.11 -4.06 -1.09
N GLN A 339 13.58 -5.31 -1.16
CA GLN A 339 12.93 -6.31 -2.01
C GLN A 339 11.59 -6.76 -1.42
N ARG A 340 10.64 -7.01 -2.31
CA ARG A 340 9.36 -7.66 -2.07
C ARG A 340 8.60 -7.06 -0.90
N VAL A 341 8.44 -5.74 -0.92
CA VAL A 341 7.51 -5.02 -0.06
C VAL A 341 6.09 -5.52 -0.37
N PRO A 342 5.35 -6.07 0.61
CA PRO A 342 4.03 -6.64 0.36
C PRO A 342 2.88 -5.65 0.63
N TRP A 343 1.73 -5.94 0.03
CA TRP A 343 0.43 -5.28 0.24
C TRP A 343 0.46 -3.77 -0.03
N VAL A 344 0.80 -3.41 -1.26
CA VAL A 344 1.08 -2.03 -1.65
C VAL A 344 -0.17 -1.37 -2.26
N LEU A 345 -0.57 -0.23 -1.71
CA LEU A 345 -1.65 0.63 -2.18
C LEU A 345 -1.09 2.02 -2.50
N PHE A 346 -0.80 2.29 -3.76
CA PHE A 346 -0.31 3.59 -4.18
C PHE A 346 -1.44 4.61 -4.24
N PHE A 347 -1.21 5.81 -3.70
CA PHE A 347 -2.23 6.86 -3.64
C PHE A 347 -1.76 8.19 -4.26
N GLN A 348 -0.46 8.50 -4.24
CA GLN A 348 0.06 9.74 -4.81
C GLN A 348 1.45 9.51 -5.36
N GLU A 349 1.63 9.57 -6.69
CA GLU A 349 2.91 9.26 -7.35
C GLU A 349 3.55 8.01 -6.72
N HIS A 350 4.76 8.08 -6.19
CA HIS A 350 5.44 6.94 -5.57
C HIS A 350 5.05 6.67 -4.11
N ASN A 351 4.19 7.49 -3.49
CA ASN A 351 3.71 7.28 -2.13
C ASN A 351 2.62 6.22 -2.06
N ALA A 352 2.81 5.27 -1.15
CA ALA A 352 1.91 4.14 -0.94
C ALA A 352 1.69 3.83 0.54
N LEU A 353 0.57 3.19 0.85
CA LEU A 353 0.42 2.39 2.06
C LEU A 353 0.99 0.99 1.80
N HIS A 354 1.84 0.46 2.68
CA HIS A 354 2.37 -0.89 2.50
C HIS A 354 2.87 -1.55 3.79
N GLY A 355 3.09 -2.87 3.73
CA GLY A 355 3.64 -3.64 4.85
C GLY A 355 5.13 -3.40 5.04
N ALA A 356 5.51 -2.80 6.17
CA ALA A 356 6.91 -2.60 6.54
C ALA A 356 7.41 -3.75 7.43
N TYR A 357 8.08 -4.73 6.82
CA TYR A 357 8.62 -5.89 7.55
C TYR A 357 9.93 -5.58 8.30
N TRP A 358 10.57 -4.44 8.01
CA TRP A 358 11.93 -4.12 8.46
C TRP A 358 12.05 -3.36 9.77
N HIS A 359 10.94 -2.83 10.30
CA HIS A 359 10.96 -2.10 11.56
C HIS A 359 9.68 -2.27 12.37
N ASP A 360 9.74 -1.87 13.64
CA ASP A 360 8.61 -1.90 14.56
C ASP A 360 8.32 -0.52 15.18
N ARG A 361 8.52 0.57 14.41
CA ARG A 361 8.42 1.96 14.88
C ARG A 361 7.03 2.61 14.74
N PHE A 362 5.98 1.81 14.51
CA PHE A 362 4.60 2.31 14.36
C PHE A 362 4.18 3.19 15.56
N GLY A 363 3.55 4.32 15.26
CA GLY A 363 3.31 5.45 16.15
C GLY A 363 4.37 6.57 16.03
N SER A 364 5.32 6.45 15.10
CA SER A 364 6.39 7.43 14.87
C SER A 364 6.80 7.46 13.41
N ARG A 365 7.18 8.64 12.89
CA ARG A 365 7.62 8.81 11.50
C ARG A 365 8.90 8.01 11.23
N ALA A 366 8.99 7.36 10.08
CA ALA A 366 10.09 6.44 9.78
C ALA A 366 10.38 6.19 8.29
N SER A 367 9.55 6.67 7.36
CA SER A 367 9.68 6.41 5.93
C SER A 367 10.19 7.64 5.16
N HIS A 368 10.41 7.48 3.85
CA HIS A 368 10.78 8.56 2.93
C HIS A 368 9.57 9.21 2.22
N GLY A 369 8.34 8.87 2.61
CA GLY A 369 7.11 9.41 2.01
C GLY A 369 5.91 8.47 2.15
N CYS A 370 6.13 7.16 1.98
CA CYS A 370 5.12 6.13 2.15
C CYS A 370 4.51 6.10 3.57
N VAL A 371 3.33 5.50 3.70
CA VAL A 371 2.70 5.22 4.99
C VAL A 371 2.95 3.75 5.35
N ASN A 372 3.92 3.52 6.23
CA ASN A 372 4.29 2.17 6.64
C ASN A 372 3.27 1.62 7.64
N LEU A 373 2.81 0.40 7.39
CA LEU A 373 1.90 -0.37 8.24
C LEU A 373 2.59 -1.63 8.77
N ALA A 374 2.15 -2.10 9.94
CA ALA A 374 2.58 -3.42 10.41
C ALA A 374 2.08 -4.48 9.41
N PRO A 375 2.83 -5.59 9.20
CA PRO A 375 2.46 -6.58 8.18
C PRO A 375 1.01 -7.08 8.25
N ALA A 376 0.50 -7.34 9.47
CA ALA A 376 -0.88 -7.79 9.66
C ALA A 376 -1.91 -6.71 9.24
N ASP A 377 -1.63 -5.45 9.57
CA ASP A 377 -2.52 -4.32 9.28
C ASP A 377 -2.51 -3.97 7.79
N ALA A 378 -1.33 -4.01 7.17
CA ALA A 378 -1.16 -3.80 5.74
C ALA A 378 -1.97 -4.84 4.94
N ARG A 379 -1.85 -6.11 5.33
CA ARG A 379 -2.65 -7.19 4.73
C ARG A 379 -4.15 -6.94 4.90
N MET A 380 -4.59 -6.67 6.14
CA MET A 380 -5.99 -6.41 6.43
C MET A 380 -6.54 -5.29 5.55
N LEU A 381 -5.81 -4.17 5.45
CA LEU A 381 -6.23 -3.02 4.67
C LEU A 381 -6.23 -3.30 3.16
N PHE A 382 -5.22 -4.02 2.68
CA PHE A 382 -5.10 -4.43 1.28
C PHE A 382 -6.22 -5.37 0.84
N ASP A 383 -6.59 -6.33 1.70
CA ASP A 383 -7.69 -7.27 1.45
C ASP A 383 -9.05 -6.55 1.56
N TRP A 384 -9.18 -5.55 2.44
CA TRP A 384 -10.40 -4.76 2.63
C TRP A 384 -10.66 -3.72 1.54
N ALA A 385 -9.60 -3.09 1.02
CA ALA A 385 -9.70 -2.04 0.01
C ALA A 385 -10.20 -2.59 -1.32
N LEU A 386 -11.02 -1.83 -2.03
CA LEU A 386 -11.55 -2.22 -3.34
C LEU A 386 -10.65 -1.72 -4.49
N PRO A 387 -10.64 -2.42 -5.64
CA PRO A 387 -11.19 -3.76 -5.85
C PRO A 387 -10.36 -4.85 -5.15
N PRO A 388 -10.95 -6.00 -4.78
CA PRO A 388 -10.20 -7.11 -4.20
C PRO A 388 -9.20 -7.70 -5.21
N LEU A 389 -8.02 -8.10 -4.74
CA LEU A 389 -7.04 -8.79 -5.59
C LEU A 389 -7.44 -10.25 -5.78
N SER A 390 -7.90 -10.59 -6.98
CA SER A 390 -8.29 -11.97 -7.31
C SER A 390 -7.08 -12.90 -7.33
N PRO A 391 -7.22 -14.19 -6.97
CA PRO A 391 -6.12 -15.15 -7.06
C PRO A 391 -5.48 -15.17 -8.45
N GLY A 392 -4.15 -15.32 -8.51
CA GLY A 392 -3.37 -15.23 -9.75
C GLY A 392 -3.06 -13.81 -10.25
N TRP A 393 -3.75 -12.77 -9.78
CA TRP A 393 -3.45 -11.38 -10.12
C TRP A 393 -2.38 -10.80 -9.20
N GLU A 394 -1.36 -10.16 -9.77
CA GLU A 394 -0.28 -9.53 -9.00
C GLU A 394 -0.53 -8.04 -8.71
N GLY A 395 -1.48 -7.43 -9.41
CA GLY A 395 -1.88 -6.06 -9.15
C GLY A 395 -2.80 -5.48 -10.23
N PHE A 396 -3.35 -4.31 -9.93
CA PHE A 396 -4.24 -3.54 -10.80
C PHE A 396 -3.90 -2.05 -10.78
N MET A 397 -4.18 -1.38 -11.89
CA MET A 397 -4.05 0.05 -12.14
C MET A 397 -5.34 0.53 -12.82
N PRO A 398 -6.35 0.96 -12.04
CA PRO A 398 -7.60 1.48 -12.61
C PRO A 398 -7.36 2.75 -13.44
N GLU A 399 -8.01 2.84 -14.61
CA GLU A 399 -8.01 4.04 -15.46
C GLU A 399 -8.93 5.12 -14.88
N ASP A 400 -10.08 4.71 -14.32
CA ASP A 400 -11.01 5.59 -13.61
C ASP A 400 -10.79 5.52 -12.08
N LEU A 401 -10.25 6.59 -11.52
CA LEU A 401 -9.98 6.71 -10.09
C LEU A 401 -11.18 7.18 -9.27
N SER A 402 -12.30 7.59 -9.90
CA SER A 402 -13.47 8.14 -9.21
C SER A 402 -14.13 7.13 -8.25
N ARG A 403 -13.91 5.83 -8.49
CA ARG A 403 -14.43 4.72 -7.69
C ARG A 403 -13.37 4.06 -6.80
N SER A 404 -12.13 4.54 -6.85
CA SER A 404 -11.06 4.03 -5.98
C SER A 404 -11.29 4.48 -4.54
N VAL A 405 -10.88 3.64 -3.59
CA VAL A 405 -10.82 4.02 -2.17
C VAL A 405 -9.91 5.25 -2.05
N VAL A 406 -10.42 6.31 -1.41
CA VAL A 406 -9.66 7.53 -1.20
C VAL A 406 -8.89 7.44 0.11
N VAL A 407 -7.61 7.82 0.05
CA VAL A 407 -6.74 8.02 1.20
C VAL A 407 -6.73 9.51 1.52
N HIS A 408 -7.38 9.88 2.60
CA HIS A 408 -7.37 11.23 3.17
C HIS A 408 -6.16 11.37 4.10
N ILE A 409 -5.15 12.12 3.66
CA ILE A 409 -3.98 12.44 4.47
C ILE A 409 -4.17 13.82 5.11
N ARG A 410 -4.15 13.88 6.44
CA ARG A 410 -4.29 15.11 7.23
C ARG A 410 -3.28 15.16 8.36
N ASN A 411 -3.13 16.34 8.97
CA ASN A 411 -2.30 16.54 10.16
C ASN A 411 -3.10 17.31 11.21
N SER A 412 -3.64 16.61 12.21
CA SER A 412 -4.43 17.25 13.29
C SER A 412 -3.64 18.26 14.12
N ALA A 413 -2.30 18.22 14.09
CA ALA A 413 -1.46 19.17 14.79
C ALA A 413 -1.26 20.51 14.02
N ARG A 414 -1.82 20.65 12.81
CA ARG A 414 -1.74 21.88 12.00
C ARG A 414 -3.07 22.62 11.91
N ILE A 415 -2.99 23.92 11.61
CA ILE A 415 -4.13 24.77 11.28
C ILE A 415 -3.83 25.49 9.96
N PRO A 416 -4.57 25.21 8.86
CA PRO A 416 -5.62 24.19 8.78
C PRO A 416 -5.03 22.77 8.87
N PRO A 417 -5.82 21.78 9.35
CA PRO A 417 -5.35 20.40 9.47
C PRO A 417 -5.27 19.65 8.13
N PHE A 418 -5.76 20.28 7.05
CA PHE A 418 -5.86 19.72 5.71
C PHE A 418 -5.56 20.79 4.65
N GLU A 419 -4.83 20.37 3.63
CA GLU A 419 -4.53 21.12 2.41
C GLU A 419 -4.23 20.10 1.31
N GLN A 420 -4.67 20.33 0.07
CA GLN A 420 -4.28 19.47 -1.05
C GLN A 420 -2.90 19.89 -1.55
N GLN A 421 -1.85 19.18 -1.12
CA GLN A 421 -0.45 19.61 -1.33
C GLN A 421 0.20 19.06 -2.60
N ALA A 422 -0.30 17.94 -3.12
CA ALA A 422 0.23 17.31 -4.33
C ALA A 422 -0.89 16.89 -5.28
N ARG A 423 -0.53 16.65 -6.54
CA ARG A 423 -1.46 16.18 -7.56
C ARG A 423 -1.94 14.75 -7.30
N ILE A 424 -3.11 14.44 -7.83
CA ILE A 424 -3.71 13.10 -7.77
C ILE A 424 -3.12 12.22 -8.89
N GLY A 425 -2.91 10.93 -8.59
CA GLY A 425 -2.61 9.91 -9.59
C GLY A 425 -1.12 9.52 -9.70
N PRO A 426 -0.76 8.77 -10.76
CA PRO A 426 0.58 8.23 -10.94
C PRO A 426 1.65 9.30 -11.27
N PRO A 427 2.94 8.94 -11.23
CA PRO A 427 4.03 9.76 -11.75
C PRO A 427 3.78 10.21 -13.20
N ARG A 428 4.32 11.37 -13.59
CA ARG A 428 4.27 11.88 -14.96
C ARG A 428 5.29 11.07 -15.76
N GLU A 429 4.89 10.64 -16.96
CA GLU A 429 5.80 10.03 -17.92
C GLU A 429 6.80 11.06 -18.47
#